data_AF-A0A927SHU7-F1
#
_entry.id   AF-A0A927SHU7-F1
#
_cell.length_a   1.000
_cell.length_b   1.000
_cell.length_c   1.000
_cell.angle_alpha   90.00
_cell.angle_beta   90.00
_cell.angle_gamma   90.00
#
_symmetry.space_group_name_H-M   'P 1'
#
loop_
_entity.id
_entity.type
_entity.pdbx_description
1 polymer ?
#
loop_
_entity_poly.entity_id
_entity_poly.type
_entity_poly.pdbx_seq_one_letter_code
_entity_poly.pdbx_strand_id
1 'polypeptide(L)'
;MNNAAFLKLYRETWLELRVMERQLAMSGTTGRPRGASTLHYDDMPRGTNDHTAAAIQQQDGIEAAVNDLRAQLDGMEPRYTALLKFARNYRDRCILRQYYQLCQTDAQIADCLCVSVRHANRLRAELLHHLDNVSTMSETVVACPAAS
;
A
#
# COMPACT_ATOMS: atom_id res chain seq x y z
N MET A 1 -18.16 -1.39 2.82
CA MET A 1 -16.81 -1.60 3.42
C MET A 1 -16.56 -0.50 4.44
N ASN A 2 -16.31 -0.86 5.71
CA ASN A 2 -16.02 0.11 6.78
C ASN A 2 -14.69 0.85 6.53
N ASN A 3 -14.46 1.96 7.23
CA ASN A 3 -13.29 2.80 6.97
C ASN A 3 -12.00 2.12 7.44
N ALA A 4 -12.07 1.32 8.51
CA ALA A 4 -10.95 0.51 8.96
C ALA A 4 -10.46 -0.51 7.91
N ALA A 5 -11.37 -1.28 7.28
CA ALA A 5 -10.99 -2.23 6.24
C ALA A 5 -10.48 -1.52 4.97
N PHE A 6 -11.10 -0.39 4.59
CA PHE A 6 -10.61 0.43 3.48
C PHE A 6 -9.17 0.90 3.71
N LEU A 7 -8.88 1.48 4.88
CA LEU A 7 -7.54 1.98 5.21
C LEU A 7 -6.51 0.85 5.29
N LYS A 8 -6.91 -0.32 5.81
CA LYS A 8 -6.06 -1.50 5.81
C LYS A 8 -5.69 -1.94 4.39
N LEU A 9 -6.68 -2.08 3.51
CA LEU A 9 -6.46 -2.42 2.10
C LEU A 9 -5.55 -1.38 1.43
N TYR A 10 -5.85 -0.09 1.61
CA TYR A 10 -5.05 1.01 1.05
C TYR A 10 -3.57 0.93 1.47
N ARG A 11 -3.29 0.61 2.73
CA ARG A 11 -1.93 0.42 3.23
C ARG A 11 -1.27 -0.83 2.62
N GLU A 12 -1.99 -1.94 2.52
CA GLU A 12 -1.49 -3.18 1.94
C GLU A 12 -1.10 -2.97 0.47
N THR A 13 -1.94 -2.29 -0.30
CA THR A 13 -1.66 -1.92 -1.70
C THR A 13 -0.42 -1.03 -1.81
N TRP A 14 -0.24 -0.04 -0.94
CA TRP A 14 0.97 0.79 -0.91
C TRP A 14 2.24 -0.01 -0.56
N LEU A 15 2.14 -0.94 0.40
CA LEU A 15 3.26 -1.82 0.76
C LEU A 15 3.65 -2.71 -0.41
N GLU A 16 2.67 -3.31 -1.07
CA GLU A 16 2.88 -4.18 -2.23
C GLU A 16 3.51 -3.40 -3.40
N LEU A 17 2.98 -2.21 -3.71
CA LEU A 17 3.55 -1.35 -4.75
C LEU A 17 5.02 -1.04 -4.46
N ARG A 18 5.37 -0.66 -3.22
CA ARG A 18 6.76 -0.37 -2.85
C ARG A 18 7.69 -1.58 -2.95
N VAL A 19 7.18 -2.78 -2.64
CA VAL A 19 7.94 -4.02 -2.81
C VAL A 19 8.20 -4.28 -4.29
N MET A 20 7.17 -4.15 -5.13
CA MET A 20 7.27 -4.36 -6.58
C MET A 20 8.18 -3.32 -7.24
N GLU A 21 8.07 -2.04 -6.88
CA GLU A 21 8.96 -0.98 -7.36
C GLU A 21 10.43 -1.23 -6.97
N ARG A 22 10.67 -1.76 -5.76
CA ARG A 22 12.02 -2.17 -5.35
C ARG A 22 12.53 -3.34 -6.17
N GLN A 23 11.69 -4.34 -6.44
CA GLN A 23 12.06 -5.48 -7.29
C GLN A 23 12.41 -5.02 -8.71
N LEU A 24 11.63 -4.10 -9.27
CA LEU A 24 11.89 -3.46 -10.56
C LEU A 24 13.21 -2.67 -10.59
N ALA A 25 13.50 -1.89 -9.54
CA ALA A 25 14.78 -1.20 -9.44
C ALA A 25 15.98 -2.17 -9.33
N MET A 26 15.77 -3.32 -8.69
CA MET A 26 16.79 -4.37 -8.57
C MET A 26 17.01 -5.15 -9.88
N SER A 27 15.97 -5.40 -10.67
CA SER A 27 16.13 -6.06 -11.98
C SER A 27 16.97 -5.21 -12.94
N GLY A 28 16.80 -3.88 -12.93
CA GLY A 28 17.62 -2.96 -13.71
C GLY A 28 19.10 -2.87 -13.29
N THR A 29 19.45 -3.26 -12.05
CA THR A 29 20.82 -3.16 -11.51
C THR A 29 21.56 -4.50 -11.43
N THR A 30 20.88 -5.63 -11.62
CA THR A 30 21.45 -6.99 -11.48
C THR A 30 21.81 -7.65 -12.81
N GLY A 31 22.26 -6.88 -13.79
CA GLY A 31 22.98 -7.38 -14.98
C GLY A 31 24.37 -7.96 -14.69
N ARG A 32 24.72 -8.25 -13.44
CA ARG A 32 25.94 -9.01 -13.10
C ARG A 32 25.55 -10.35 -12.48
N PRO A 33 25.95 -11.48 -13.09
CA PRO A 33 25.62 -12.79 -12.57
C PRO A 33 26.21 -12.91 -11.16
N ARG A 34 25.35 -13.19 -10.18
CA ARG A 34 25.82 -13.85 -8.95
C ARG A 34 26.38 -15.19 -9.43
N GLY A 35 27.65 -15.46 -9.13
CA GLY A 35 28.33 -16.69 -9.51
C GLY A 35 27.62 -17.91 -8.96
N ALA A 36 26.61 -18.39 -9.67
CA ALA A 36 26.12 -19.74 -9.59
C ALA A 36 27.04 -20.57 -10.47
N SER A 37 27.73 -21.52 -9.86
CA SER A 37 28.54 -22.53 -10.52
C SER A 37 27.83 -23.07 -11.76
N THR A 38 28.46 -22.88 -12.92
CA THR A 38 28.02 -23.44 -14.21
C THR A 38 28.02 -24.96 -14.12
N LEU A 39 26.84 -25.56 -13.95
CA LEU A 39 26.61 -26.97 -14.26
C LEU A 39 26.30 -27.04 -15.75
N HIS A 40 27.24 -27.55 -16.54
CA HIS A 40 27.04 -27.83 -17.96
C HIS A 40 26.16 -29.08 -18.10
N TYR A 41 25.02 -28.93 -18.77
CA TYR A 41 24.15 -30.03 -19.20
C TYR A 41 24.16 -30.06 -20.72
N ASP A 42 25.03 -30.89 -21.31
CA ASP A 42 25.31 -30.87 -22.75
C ASP A 42 24.25 -31.58 -23.63
N ASP A 43 23.24 -32.26 -23.06
CA ASP A 43 22.38 -33.19 -23.82
C ASP A 43 20.85 -32.92 -23.77
N MET A 44 20.39 -31.71 -23.46
CA MET A 44 18.94 -31.38 -23.57
C MET A 44 18.60 -30.63 -24.87
N PRO A 45 17.43 -30.90 -25.50
CA PRO A 45 16.98 -30.19 -26.68
C PRO A 45 16.91 -28.69 -26.38
N ARG A 46 17.72 -27.91 -27.12
CA ARG A 46 17.83 -26.46 -26.98
C ARG A 46 16.54 -25.80 -27.49
N GLY A 47 15.50 -25.82 -26.66
CA GLY A 47 14.50 -24.75 -26.65
C GLY A 47 15.23 -23.44 -26.39
N THR A 48 14.69 -22.34 -26.91
CA THR A 48 15.21 -20.96 -26.85
C THR A 48 15.35 -20.48 -25.39
N ASN A 49 16.26 -21.08 -24.62
CA ASN A 49 16.63 -20.73 -23.26
C ASN A 49 17.57 -19.52 -23.29
N ASP A 50 17.16 -18.49 -24.02
CA ASP A 50 17.85 -17.23 -23.94
C ASP A 50 17.46 -16.62 -22.59
N HIS A 51 18.36 -16.74 -21.62
CA HIS A 51 18.16 -16.21 -20.26
C HIS A 51 17.78 -14.72 -20.27
N THR A 52 18.13 -14.01 -21.34
CA THR A 52 17.74 -12.62 -21.59
C THR A 52 16.23 -12.48 -21.86
N ALA A 53 15.63 -13.37 -22.67
CA ALA A 53 14.20 -13.36 -22.96
C ALA A 53 13.35 -13.68 -21.72
N ALA A 54 13.79 -14.61 -20.88
CA ALA A 54 13.11 -14.94 -19.63
C ALA A 54 13.18 -13.78 -18.61
N ALA A 55 14.32 -13.08 -18.52
CA ALA A 55 14.47 -11.90 -17.68
C ALA A 55 13.61 -10.72 -18.16
N ILE A 56 13.51 -10.52 -19.48
CA ILE A 56 12.65 -9.50 -20.09
C ILE A 56 11.18 -9.79 -19.80
N GLN A 57 10.69 -11.02 -20.02
CA GLN A 57 9.31 -11.40 -19.71
C GLN A 57 8.96 -11.24 -18.22
N GLN A 58 9.91 -11.56 -17.34
CA GLN A 58 9.73 -11.37 -15.90
C GLN A 58 9.63 -9.88 -15.54
N GLN A 59 10.44 -9.02 -16.18
CA GLN A 59 10.38 -7.58 -15.98
C GLN A 59 9.07 -6.99 -16.51
N ASP A 60 8.64 -7.36 -17.71
CA ASP A 60 7.36 -6.92 -18.30
C ASP A 60 6.16 -7.31 -17.41
N GLY A 61 6.21 -8.50 -16.80
CA GLY A 61 5.19 -8.95 -15.85
C GLY A 61 5.14 -8.12 -14.56
N ILE A 62 6.30 -7.71 -14.03
CA ILE A 62 6.38 -6.84 -12.85
C ILE A 62 5.91 -5.43 -13.19
N GLU A 63 6.26 -4.90 -14.38
CA GLU A 63 5.82 -3.58 -14.84
C GLU A 63 4.30 -3.50 -14.97
N ALA A 64 3.67 -4.52 -15.56
CA ALA A 64 2.22 -4.62 -15.65
C ALA A 64 1.56 -4.61 -14.25
N ALA A 65 2.06 -5.44 -13.32
CA ALA A 65 1.56 -5.49 -11.95
C ALA A 65 1.74 -4.16 -11.20
N VAL A 66 2.86 -3.47 -11.37
CA VAL A 66 3.10 -2.13 -10.79
C VAL A 66 2.07 -1.12 -11.31
N ASN A 67 1.79 -1.13 -12.62
CA ASN A 67 0.82 -0.24 -13.22
C ASN A 67 -0.60 -0.52 -12.73
N ASP A 68 -0.96 -1.80 -12.58
CA ASP A 68 -2.26 -2.20 -12.02
C ASP A 68 -2.42 -1.72 -10.57
N LEU A 69 -1.39 -1.86 -9.74
CA LEU A 69 -1.41 -1.38 -8.36
C LEU A 69 -1.51 0.15 -8.27
N ARG A 70 -0.84 0.88 -9.16
CA ARG A 70 -0.96 2.35 -9.26
C ARG A 70 -2.38 2.76 -9.63
N ALA A 71 -2.97 2.12 -10.64
CA ALA A 71 -4.35 2.38 -11.05
C ALA A 71 -5.35 2.09 -9.92
N GLN A 72 -5.13 1.02 -9.15
CA GLN A 72 -5.93 0.73 -7.96
C GLN A 72 -5.81 1.84 -6.90
N LEU A 73 -4.59 2.30 -6.60
CA LEU A 73 -4.38 3.39 -5.65
C LEU A 73 -5.02 4.70 -6.12
N ASP A 74 -4.90 5.04 -7.40
CA ASP A 74 -5.54 6.22 -7.99
C ASP A 74 -7.07 6.15 -7.84
N GLY A 75 -7.67 4.97 -8.00
CA GLY A 75 -9.09 4.76 -7.74
C GLY A 75 -9.49 4.91 -6.26
N MET A 76 -8.59 4.62 -5.33
CA MET A 76 -8.83 4.75 -3.88
C MET A 76 -8.54 6.16 -3.34
N GLU A 77 -7.69 6.94 -4.01
CA GLU A 77 -7.20 8.24 -3.56
C GLU A 77 -8.30 9.26 -3.24
N PRO A 78 -9.40 9.39 -4.02
CA PRO A 78 -10.49 10.32 -3.68
C PRO A 78 -11.13 10.01 -2.32
N ARG A 79 -11.32 8.72 -2.03
CA ARG A 79 -11.90 8.28 -0.75
C ARG A 79 -10.93 8.51 0.41
N TYR A 80 -9.65 8.21 0.22
CA TYR A 80 -8.62 8.50 1.23
C TYR A 80 -8.52 10.01 1.52
N THR A 81 -8.54 10.84 0.47
CA THR A 81 -8.55 12.31 0.59
C THR A 81 -9.78 12.82 1.32
N ALA A 82 -10.95 12.21 1.11
CA ALA A 82 -12.15 12.54 1.88
C ALA A 82 -11.98 12.22 3.38
N LEU A 83 -11.40 11.06 3.72
CA LEU A 83 -11.10 10.70 5.12
C LEU A 83 -10.12 11.68 5.79
N LEU A 84 -9.12 12.17 5.06
CA LEU A 84 -8.20 13.21 5.56
C LEU A 84 -8.92 14.51 5.94
N LYS A 85 -10.02 14.87 5.25
CA LYS A 85 -10.82 16.06 5.59
C LYS A 85 -11.62 15.87 6.87
N PHE A 86 -12.02 14.64 7.19
CA PHE A 86 -12.74 14.31 8.44
C PHE A 86 -11.84 14.22 9.66
N ALA A 87 -10.53 14.09 9.47
CA ALA A 87 -9.56 14.14 10.55
C ALA A 87 -9.56 15.52 11.22
N ARG A 88 -10.05 15.56 12.47
CA ARG A 88 -10.29 16.77 13.26
C ARG A 88 -9.00 17.52 13.57
N ASN A 89 -7.96 16.78 13.95
CA ASN A 89 -6.73 17.35 14.48
C ASN A 89 -5.52 17.04 13.59
N TYR A 90 -4.48 17.88 13.70
CA TYR A 90 -3.21 17.67 13.00
C TYR A 90 -2.62 16.28 13.28
N ARG A 91 -2.71 15.80 14.53
CA ARG A 91 -2.21 14.48 14.93
C ARG A 91 -2.89 13.34 14.18
N ASP A 92 -4.20 13.42 14.00
CA ASP A 92 -4.97 12.40 13.27
C ASP A 92 -4.57 12.36 11.80
N ARG A 93 -4.35 13.54 11.19
CA ARG A 93 -3.83 13.65 9.81
C ARG A 93 -2.42 13.07 9.70
N CYS A 94 -1.56 13.31 10.69
CA CYS A 94 -0.24 12.69 10.75
C CYS A 94 -0.36 11.17 10.82
N ILE A 95 -1.24 10.62 11.65
CA ILE A 95 -1.42 9.16 11.73
C ILE A 95 -1.95 8.62 10.40
N LEU A 96 -2.95 9.25 9.79
CA LEU A 96 -3.48 8.83 8.49
C LEU A 96 -2.37 8.76 7.43
N ARG A 97 -1.62 9.86 7.31
CA ARG A 97 -0.55 9.98 6.33
C ARG A 97 0.62 9.05 6.60
N GLN A 98 1.15 9.06 7.83
CA GLN A 98 2.36 8.31 8.15
C GLN A 98 2.09 6.80 8.17
N TYR A 99 0.98 6.38 8.79
CA TYR A 99 0.66 4.95 8.93
C TYR A 99 0.11 4.35 7.64
N TYR A 100 -0.87 4.99 6.98
CA TYR A 100 -1.58 4.34 5.88
C TYR A 100 -1.01 4.67 4.50
N GLN A 101 -0.53 5.89 4.28
CA GLN A 101 0.05 6.29 2.97
C GLN A 101 1.56 6.04 2.93
N LEU A 102 2.29 6.43 3.98
CA LEU A 102 3.75 6.28 4.03
C LEU A 102 4.20 4.94 4.59
N CYS A 103 3.26 4.08 5.01
CA CYS A 103 3.49 2.73 5.49
C CYS A 103 4.48 2.64 6.67
N GLN A 104 4.56 3.70 7.48
CA GLN A 104 5.42 3.71 8.65
C GLN A 104 4.88 2.76 9.74
N THR A 105 5.80 2.33 10.59
CA THR A 105 5.51 1.54 11.79
C THR A 105 5.01 2.45 12.92
N ASP A 106 4.29 1.88 13.88
CA ASP A 106 3.84 2.62 15.06
C ASP A 106 5.03 3.21 15.85
N ALA A 107 6.21 2.57 15.82
CA ALA A 107 7.44 3.08 16.41
C ALA A 107 7.92 4.37 15.71
N GLN A 108 8.03 4.36 14.38
CA GLN A 108 8.44 5.53 13.60
C GLN A 108 7.47 6.71 13.77
N ILE A 109 6.17 6.43 13.88
CA ILE A 109 5.16 7.46 14.12
C ILE A 109 5.27 8.00 15.54
N ALA A 110 5.47 7.14 16.53
CA ALA A 110 5.68 7.53 17.91
C ALA A 110 6.90 8.46 18.04
N ASP A 111 8.01 8.12 17.38
CA ASP A 111 9.20 8.95 17.30
C ASP A 111 8.90 10.29 16.63
N CYS A 112 8.20 10.29 15.49
CA CYS A 112 7.82 11.51 14.76
C CYS A 112 6.91 12.44 15.58
N LEU A 113 6.04 11.88 16.42
CA LEU A 113 5.10 12.62 17.26
C LEU A 113 5.65 12.91 18.67
N CYS A 114 6.86 12.44 18.99
CA CYS A 114 7.47 12.51 20.32
C CYS A 114 6.56 11.94 21.43
N VAL A 115 5.94 10.79 21.17
CA VAL A 115 5.07 10.08 22.13
C VAL A 115 5.51 8.63 22.30
N SER A 116 4.96 7.92 23.28
CA SER A 116 5.20 6.48 23.40
C SER A 116 4.46 5.70 22.30
N VAL A 117 5.00 4.54 21.91
CA VAL A 117 4.36 3.62 20.94
C VAL A 117 2.95 3.24 21.39
N ARG A 118 2.74 3.00 22.69
CA ARG A 118 1.42 2.71 23.26
C ARG A 118 0.45 3.87 23.06
N HIS A 119 0.91 5.11 23.19
CA HIS A 119 0.08 6.29 22.96
C HIS A 119 -0.24 6.47 21.47
N ALA A 120 0.74 6.28 20.57
CA ALA A 120 0.51 6.30 19.12
C ALA A 120 -0.54 5.25 18.68
N ASN A 121 -0.44 4.02 19.20
CA ASN A 121 -1.43 2.97 18.98
C ASN A 121 -2.83 3.35 19.45
N ARG A 122 -2.92 3.97 20.64
CA ARG A 122 -4.20 4.45 21.18
C ARG A 122 -4.82 5.53 20.28
N LEU A 123 -4.03 6.52 19.86
CA LEU A 123 -4.49 7.57 18.94
C LEU A 123 -4.99 6.98 17.61
N ARG A 124 -4.30 5.97 17.08
CA ARG A 124 -4.73 5.27 15.86
C ARG A 124 -6.06 4.54 16.04
N ALA A 125 -6.26 3.87 17.18
CA ALA A 125 -7.52 3.19 17.48
C ALA A 125 -8.67 4.19 17.67
N GLU A 126 -8.44 5.29 18.41
CA GLU A 126 -9.42 6.36 18.61
C GLU A 126 -9.84 7.01 17.28
N LEU A 127 -8.87 7.27 16.40
CA LEU A 127 -9.12 7.77 15.05
C LEU A 127 -10.02 6.82 14.24
N LEU A 128 -9.74 5.51 14.24
CA LEU A 128 -10.56 4.55 13.50
C LEU A 128 -12.00 4.52 14.01
N HIS A 129 -12.20 4.52 15.33
CA HIS A 129 -13.52 4.61 15.93
C HIS A 129 -14.25 5.90 15.53
N HIS A 130 -13.54 7.03 15.50
CA HIS A 130 -14.12 8.31 15.07
C HIS A 130 -14.57 8.27 13.60
N LEU A 131 -13.72 7.76 12.71
CA LEU A 131 -14.02 7.68 11.28
C LEU A 131 -15.18 6.73 10.98
N ASP A 132 -15.30 5.61 11.69
CA ASP A 132 -16.44 4.70 11.52
C ASP A 132 -17.75 5.34 12.00
N ASN A 133 -17.72 6.10 13.10
CA ASN A 133 -18.89 6.84 13.61
C ASN A 133 -19.33 8.00 12.70
N VAL A 134 -18.40 8.66 12.01
CA VAL A 134 -18.74 9.71 11.03
C VAL A 134 -19.46 9.11 9.81
N SER A 135 -19.07 7.90 9.39
CA SER A 135 -19.70 7.21 8.27
C SER A 135 -21.15 6.86 8.56
N THR A 136 -21.45 6.37 9.77
CA THR A 136 -22.82 6.00 10.15
C THR A 136 -23.73 7.21 10.25
N MET A 137 -23.23 8.35 10.73
CA MET A 137 -24.01 9.59 10.79
C MET A 137 -24.37 10.15 9.41
N SER A 138 -23.48 10.03 8.43
CA SER A 138 -23.74 10.48 7.05
C SER A 138 -24.83 9.64 6.36
N GLU A 139 -24.99 8.37 6.72
CA GLU A 139 -26.02 7.48 6.15
C GLU A 139 -27.39 7.72 6.80
N THR A 140 -27.44 7.99 8.12
CA THR A 140 -28.70 8.24 8.82
C THR A 140 -29.41 9.54 8.44
N VAL A 141 -28.68 10.58 8.00
CA VAL A 141 -29.29 11.87 7.61
C VAL A 141 -30.03 11.77 6.27
N VAL A 142 -29.70 10.80 5.41
CA VAL A 142 -30.36 10.59 4.11
C VAL A 142 -31.63 9.74 4.24
N ALA A 143 -31.77 9.00 5.34
CA ALA A 143 -32.89 8.09 5.59
C ALA A 143 -34.06 8.72 6.38
N CYS A 144 -34.23 10.04 6.37
CA CYS A 144 -35.48 10.66 6.80
C CYS A 144 -36.49 10.56 5.64
N PRO A 145 -37.47 9.63 5.66
CA PRO A 145 -38.56 9.70 4.70
C PRO A 145 -39.28 11.03 4.93
N ALA A 146 -39.51 11.77 3.85
CA ALA A 146 -40.43 12.89 3.85
C ALA A 146 -41.79 12.37 4.31
N ALA A 147 -42.10 12.54 5.59
CA ALA A 147 -43.43 12.35 6.11
C ALA A 147 -44.26 13.57 5.66
N SER A 148 -44.92 13.45 4.51
CA SER A 148 -46.11 14.23 4.11
C SER A 148 -46.75 13.57 2.90
#